data_AF-A0A847LML0-F1
#
_entry.id   AF-A0A847LML0-F1
#
_cell.length_a   1.000
_cell.length_b   1.000
_cell.length_c   1.000
_cell.angle_alpha   90.00
_cell.angle_beta   90.00
_cell.angle_gamma   90.00
#
_symmetry.space_group_name_H-M   'P 1'
#
loop_
_entity.id
_entity.type
_entity.pdbx_description
1 polymer ?
#
loop_
_entity_poly.entity_id
_entity_poly.type
_entity_poly.pdbx_seq_one_letter_code
_entity_poly.pdbx_strand_id
1 'polypeptide(L)'
;MNELDVNGNRSELSEPKKKRFEWLRKLFQIILTVVLLITIAGGAYFLILNQTNTLVVVVGDSMYPTLHDKEFGLMSTKSKHLDNIERDDIIIFYDPRHEAIPDKIDNLSEEQLKTIPQLIKRVIALPNETIQFFDGGNELDTIQITKADGAIFTYENNFPRGYYVYKENENGSGAPFELGNDEYFVLGDNLSQSLDSRSANIGAVNKSIINGVLYVIQGTSTGSDAQGRLTGKQYYMLWNWRYFK
;
A
#
# COMPACT_ATOMS: atom_id res chain seq x y z
N MET A 1 -27.54 -92.55 32.28
CA MET A 1 -27.43 -92.36 30.81
C MET A 1 -27.73 -90.91 30.53
N ASN A 2 -26.72 -90.17 30.06
CA ASN A 2 -26.86 -88.82 29.54
C ASN A 2 -27.48 -88.92 28.13
N GLU A 3 -28.47 -88.09 27.83
CA GLU A 3 -28.73 -87.69 26.45
C GLU A 3 -28.46 -86.18 26.35
N LEU A 4 -27.35 -85.88 25.70
CA LEU A 4 -26.91 -84.55 25.29
C LEU A 4 -27.59 -84.25 23.96
N ASP A 5 -28.32 -83.13 23.88
CA ASP A 5 -28.52 -82.48 22.60
C ASP A 5 -27.19 -81.85 22.14
N VAL A 6 -26.71 -82.30 20.99
CA VAL A 6 -25.32 -82.15 20.49
C VAL A 6 -25.00 -80.78 19.88
N ASN A 7 -25.88 -79.79 19.94
CA ASN A 7 -25.51 -78.44 19.50
C ASN A 7 -26.01 -77.38 20.49
N GLY A 8 -25.16 -77.16 21.49
CA GLY A 8 -25.29 -76.09 22.48
C GLY A 8 -25.55 -74.74 21.83
N ASN A 9 -26.78 -74.29 21.97
CA ASN A 9 -27.16 -72.95 21.55
C ASN A 9 -26.53 -71.93 22.53
N ARG A 10 -25.46 -71.27 22.11
CA ARG A 10 -25.24 -69.86 22.44
C ARG A 10 -25.33 -69.10 21.14
N SER A 11 -26.51 -68.58 20.83
CA SER A 11 -26.62 -67.47 19.91
C SER A 11 -25.80 -66.32 20.51
N GLU A 12 -24.58 -66.12 20.00
CA GLU A 12 -23.85 -64.87 20.17
C GLU A 12 -24.67 -63.78 19.48
N LEU A 13 -25.61 -63.21 20.25
CA LEU A 13 -26.45 -62.10 19.86
C LEU A 13 -25.57 -60.85 19.69
N SER A 14 -25.01 -60.74 18.50
CA SER A 14 -24.68 -59.52 17.78
C SER A 14 -24.26 -58.30 18.64
N GLU A 15 -22.95 -58.15 18.84
CA GLU A 15 -22.28 -56.90 19.25
C GLU A 15 -21.90 -55.90 18.09
N PRO A 16 -22.40 -55.95 16.83
CA PRO A 16 -21.87 -55.09 15.77
C PRO A 16 -22.40 -53.65 15.80
N LYS A 17 -23.55 -53.38 16.46
CA LYS A 17 -24.16 -52.04 16.44
C LYS A 17 -23.44 -51.02 17.35
N LYS A 18 -22.98 -51.44 18.55
CA LYS A 18 -22.26 -50.55 19.48
C LYS A 18 -20.89 -50.14 18.94
N LYS A 19 -20.10 -51.08 18.42
CA LYS A 19 -18.78 -50.79 17.82
C LYS A 19 -18.86 -49.85 16.62
N ARG A 20 -19.87 -49.99 15.76
CA ARG A 20 -20.10 -49.09 14.61
C ARG A 20 -20.44 -47.67 15.05
N PHE A 21 -21.23 -47.49 16.10
CA PHE A 21 -21.60 -46.17 16.61
C PHE A 21 -20.42 -45.44 17.27
N GLU A 22 -19.56 -46.15 18.00
CA GLU A 22 -18.33 -45.56 18.55
C GLU A 22 -17.33 -45.18 17.45
N TRP A 23 -17.20 -46.02 16.42
CA TRP A 23 -16.36 -45.70 15.27
C TRP A 23 -16.87 -44.47 14.52
N LEU A 24 -18.18 -44.35 14.30
CA LEU A 24 -18.80 -43.16 13.69
C LEU A 24 -18.61 -41.90 14.55
N ARG A 25 -18.71 -42.01 15.89
CA ARG A 25 -18.41 -40.89 16.80
C ARG A 25 -16.95 -40.45 16.72
N LYS A 26 -16.00 -41.40 16.70
CA LYS A 26 -14.57 -41.09 16.54
C LYS A 26 -14.29 -40.46 15.18
N LEU A 27 -14.91 -40.97 14.12
CA LEU A 27 -14.79 -40.41 12.77
C LEU A 27 -15.34 -38.98 12.71
N PHE A 28 -16.52 -38.75 13.28
CA PHE A 28 -17.12 -37.42 13.38
C PHE A 28 -16.25 -36.45 14.18
N GLN A 29 -15.67 -36.88 15.30
CA GLN A 29 -14.72 -36.07 16.07
C GLN A 29 -13.49 -35.71 15.26
N ILE A 30 -12.88 -36.67 14.54
CA ILE A 30 -11.72 -36.42 13.68
C ILE A 30 -12.09 -35.39 12.58
N ILE A 31 -13.23 -35.57 11.92
CA ILE A 31 -13.70 -34.64 10.88
C ILE A 31 -13.90 -33.24 11.47
N LEU A 32 -14.53 -33.13 12.64
CA LEU A 32 -14.75 -31.84 13.31
C LEU A 32 -13.42 -31.17 13.67
N THR A 33 -12.44 -31.92 14.18
CA THR A 33 -11.11 -31.39 14.50
C THR A 33 -10.39 -30.89 13.24
N VAL A 34 -10.45 -31.64 12.14
CA VAL A 34 -9.84 -31.23 10.87
C VAL A 34 -10.50 -29.96 10.33
N VAL A 35 -11.84 -29.87 10.35
CA VAL A 35 -12.57 -28.67 9.92
C VAL A 35 -12.23 -27.46 10.80
N LEU A 36 -12.09 -27.64 12.11
CA LEU A 36 -11.68 -26.58 13.02
C LEU A 36 -10.26 -26.10 12.71
N LEU A 37 -9.32 -27.01 12.48
CA LEU A 37 -7.95 -26.67 12.10
C LEU A 37 -7.89 -25.90 10.77
N ILE A 38 -8.67 -26.32 9.77
CA ILE A 38 -8.77 -25.62 8.49
C ILE A 38 -9.37 -24.23 8.68
N THR A 39 -10.42 -24.09 9.50
CA THR A 39 -11.04 -22.80 9.79
C THR A 39 -10.08 -21.86 10.52
N ILE A 40 -9.32 -22.37 11.50
CA ILE A 40 -8.32 -21.58 12.22
C ILE A 40 -7.19 -21.16 11.29
N ALA A 41 -6.65 -22.09 10.50
CA ALA A 41 -5.57 -21.80 9.56
C ALA A 41 -6.02 -20.81 8.46
N GLY A 42 -7.21 -21.02 7.90
CA GLY A 42 -7.81 -20.13 6.92
C GLY A 42 -8.15 -18.75 7.48
N GLY A 43 -8.69 -18.69 8.70
CA GLY A 43 -8.97 -17.45 9.42
C GLY A 43 -7.69 -16.68 9.74
N ALA A 44 -6.64 -17.36 10.22
CA ALA A 44 -5.34 -16.75 10.47
C ALA A 44 -4.71 -16.21 9.17
N TYR A 45 -4.74 -16.99 8.08
CA TYR A 45 -4.26 -16.56 6.77
C TYR A 45 -5.04 -15.33 6.26
N PHE A 46 -6.36 -15.33 6.37
CA PHE A 46 -7.21 -14.21 5.99
C PHE A 46 -6.92 -12.95 6.81
N LEU A 47 -6.75 -13.07 8.13
CA LEU A 47 -6.41 -11.95 9.01
C LEU A 47 -5.04 -11.35 8.65
N ILE A 48 -4.03 -12.19 8.39
CA ILE A 48 -2.69 -11.74 8.00
C ILE A 48 -2.73 -10.96 6.68
N LEU A 49 -3.55 -11.38 5.71
CA LEU A 49 -3.68 -10.67 4.44
C LEU A 49 -4.47 -9.37 4.57
N ASN A 50 -5.52 -9.34 5.38
CA ASN A 50 -6.44 -8.21 5.46
C ASN A 50 -5.96 -7.08 6.38
N GLN A 51 -5.11 -7.38 7.39
CA GLN A 51 -4.65 -6.38 8.35
C GLN A 51 -3.69 -5.33 7.75
N THR A 52 -3.12 -5.58 6.58
CA THR A 52 -1.98 -4.80 6.08
C THR A 52 -2.24 -3.98 4.82
N ASN A 53 -3.46 -4.02 4.29
CA ASN A 53 -3.82 -3.29 3.07
C ASN A 53 -4.79 -2.17 3.44
N THR A 54 -4.33 -0.94 3.36
CA THR A 54 -5.15 0.23 3.68
C THR A 54 -5.76 0.79 2.41
N LEU A 55 -7.06 1.04 2.44
CA LEU A 55 -7.77 1.68 1.34
C LEU A 55 -7.41 3.17 1.28
N VAL A 56 -7.08 3.64 0.08
CA VAL A 56 -6.81 5.06 -0.21
C VAL A 56 -7.68 5.51 -1.37
N VAL A 57 -8.13 6.77 -1.32
CA VAL A 57 -8.85 7.43 -2.40
C VAL A 57 -8.04 8.62 -2.88
N VAL A 58 -7.90 8.72 -4.19
CA VAL A 58 -7.22 9.81 -4.88
C VAL A 58 -8.15 11.01 -4.91
N VAL A 59 -7.66 12.16 -4.46
CA VAL A 59 -8.38 13.43 -4.48
C VAL A 59 -7.55 14.43 -5.27
N GLY A 60 -8.15 15.00 -6.32
CA GLY A 60 -7.53 15.98 -7.22
C GLY A 60 -6.66 15.38 -8.32
N ASP A 61 -6.07 16.26 -9.13
CA ASP A 61 -5.44 15.90 -10.41
C ASP A 61 -3.90 15.93 -10.39
N SER A 62 -3.28 16.04 -9.23
CA SER A 62 -1.81 16.18 -9.11
C SER A 62 -1.01 14.98 -9.64
N MET A 63 -1.65 13.82 -9.73
CA MET A 63 -1.07 12.58 -10.24
C MET A 63 -1.63 12.18 -11.62
N TYR A 64 -2.39 13.07 -12.27
CA TYR A 64 -2.86 12.84 -13.64
C TYR A 64 -1.67 12.75 -14.61
N PRO A 65 -1.68 11.83 -15.59
CA PRO A 65 -2.72 10.86 -15.96
C PRO A 65 -2.61 9.49 -15.26
N THR A 66 -1.62 9.29 -14.39
CA THR A 66 -1.41 7.99 -13.72
C THR A 66 -2.56 7.66 -12.78
N LEU A 67 -2.94 8.63 -11.95
CA LEU A 67 -4.06 8.53 -11.02
C LEU A 67 -5.05 9.65 -11.33
N HIS A 68 -6.32 9.28 -11.40
CA HIS A 68 -7.44 10.18 -11.64
C HIS A 68 -8.20 10.46 -10.35
N ASP A 69 -8.80 11.64 -10.27
CA ASP A 69 -9.69 12.01 -9.16
C ASP A 69 -10.76 10.93 -8.91
N LYS A 70 -10.99 10.62 -7.62
CA LYS A 70 -11.93 9.62 -7.10
C LYS A 70 -11.59 8.16 -7.43
N GLU A 71 -10.44 7.88 -8.00
CA GLU A 71 -9.94 6.51 -8.02
C GLU A 71 -9.62 6.04 -6.61
N PHE A 72 -9.84 4.76 -6.35
CA PHE A 72 -9.46 4.16 -5.08
C PHE A 72 -8.66 2.90 -5.28
N GLY A 73 -7.80 2.67 -4.31
CA GLY A 73 -6.81 1.63 -4.37
C GLY A 73 -6.42 1.17 -2.98
N LEU A 74 -5.40 0.33 -2.97
CA LEU A 74 -4.83 -0.19 -1.74
C LEU A 74 -3.36 0.21 -1.67
N MET A 75 -2.94 0.58 -0.48
CA MET A 75 -1.55 0.87 -0.14
C MET A 75 -1.03 -0.09 0.94
N SER A 76 0.27 -0.31 0.93
CA SER A 76 0.99 -1.07 1.94
C SER A 76 1.55 -0.12 2.99
N THR A 77 1.20 -0.36 4.26
CA THR A 77 1.74 0.35 5.42
C THR A 77 2.80 -0.48 6.16
N LYS A 78 3.25 -1.59 5.56
CA LYS A 78 4.22 -2.49 6.19
C LYS A 78 5.58 -1.79 6.32
N SER A 79 6.19 -1.84 7.50
CA SER A 79 7.55 -1.28 7.70
C SER A 79 8.55 -1.83 6.67
N LYS A 80 8.53 -3.13 6.35
CA LYS A 80 9.41 -3.69 5.31
C LYS A 80 9.28 -2.99 3.94
N HIS A 81 8.08 -2.54 3.59
CA HIS A 81 7.85 -1.82 2.32
C HIS A 81 8.30 -0.36 2.43
N LEU A 82 8.04 0.27 3.58
CA LEU A 82 8.54 1.61 3.89
C LEU A 82 10.08 1.66 4.00
N ASP A 83 10.72 0.55 4.37
CA ASP A 83 12.17 0.41 4.45
C ASP A 83 12.83 0.18 3.09
N ASN A 84 12.06 -0.20 2.07
CA ASN A 84 12.54 -0.47 0.72
C ASN A 84 11.70 0.30 -0.31
N ILE A 85 11.54 1.59 -0.08
CA ILE A 85 10.95 2.51 -1.06
C ILE A 85 11.95 2.65 -2.22
N GLU A 86 11.50 2.34 -3.42
CA GLU A 86 12.27 2.43 -4.65
C GLU A 86 11.93 3.70 -5.42
N ARG A 87 12.76 4.05 -6.40
CA ARG A 87 12.46 5.13 -7.34
C ARG A 87 11.24 4.73 -8.16
N ASP A 88 10.41 5.71 -8.49
CA ASP A 88 9.12 5.59 -9.16
C ASP A 88 7.98 5.01 -8.32
N ASP A 89 8.22 4.62 -7.06
CA ASP A 89 7.16 4.25 -6.14
C ASP A 89 6.20 5.44 -5.91
N ILE A 90 4.91 5.14 -5.76
CA ILE A 90 3.91 6.14 -5.40
C ILE A 90 3.65 6.06 -3.91
N ILE A 91 4.05 7.10 -3.18
CA ILE A 91 3.92 7.14 -1.73
C ILE A 91 2.80 8.07 -1.29
N ILE A 92 2.20 7.71 -0.16
CA ILE A 92 1.22 8.50 0.59
C ILE A 92 1.91 8.96 1.87
N PHE A 93 1.97 10.26 2.09
CA PHE A 93 2.61 10.85 3.27
C PHE A 93 1.75 11.97 3.85
N TYR A 94 1.95 12.27 5.13
CA TYR A 94 1.23 13.35 5.79
C TYR A 94 1.75 14.71 5.31
N ASP A 95 0.85 15.67 5.13
CA ASP A 95 1.21 17.00 4.63
C ASP A 95 2.16 17.71 5.63
N PRO A 96 3.42 17.98 5.25
CA PRO A 96 4.42 18.56 6.15
C PRO A 96 4.07 19.99 6.59
N ARG A 97 3.13 20.66 5.90
CA ARG A 97 2.65 21.99 6.25
C ARG A 97 1.71 21.98 7.46
N HIS A 98 1.22 20.81 7.87
CA HIS A 98 0.31 20.69 8.99
C HIS A 98 1.04 20.81 10.33
N GLU A 99 0.53 21.63 11.24
CA GLU A 99 1.21 22.02 12.50
C GLU A 99 1.61 20.83 13.39
N ALA A 100 0.93 19.68 13.27
CA ALA A 100 1.22 18.49 14.08
C ALA A 100 2.41 17.65 13.58
N ILE A 101 2.89 17.87 12.34
CA ILE A 101 3.87 17.01 11.67
C ILE A 101 5.35 17.32 11.98
N PRO A 102 5.80 18.58 12.10
CA PRO A 102 7.24 18.89 12.15
C PRO A 102 8.05 18.20 13.26
N ASP A 103 7.45 17.93 14.43
CA ASP A 103 8.21 17.52 15.62
C ASP A 103 7.67 16.26 16.35
N LYS A 104 6.51 15.73 15.94
CA LYS A 104 5.72 14.86 16.86
C LYS A 104 4.98 13.70 16.24
N ILE A 105 5.20 13.34 14.97
CA ILE A 105 4.37 12.33 14.32
C ILE A 105 4.32 11.01 15.11
N ASP A 106 5.46 10.57 15.67
CA ASP A 106 5.57 9.36 16.48
C ASP A 106 4.77 9.40 17.80
N ASN A 107 4.41 10.60 18.27
CA ASN A 107 3.64 10.82 19.49
C ASN A 107 2.14 11.02 19.24
N LEU A 108 1.70 11.02 17.98
CA LEU A 108 0.30 11.21 17.64
C LEU A 108 -0.47 9.90 17.75
N SER A 109 -1.66 9.97 18.35
CA SER A 109 -2.58 8.84 18.31
C SER A 109 -3.13 8.62 16.89
N GLU A 110 -3.53 7.38 16.60
CA GLU A 110 -4.19 7.00 15.35
C GLU A 110 -5.39 7.89 14.97
N GLU A 111 -6.13 8.40 15.98
CA GLU A 111 -7.24 9.31 15.71
C GLU A 111 -6.77 10.69 15.25
N GLN A 112 -5.67 11.19 15.82
CA GLN A 112 -5.07 12.45 15.39
C GLN A 112 -4.47 12.33 13.99
N LEU A 113 -3.78 11.24 13.69
CA LEU A 113 -3.21 10.98 12.36
C LEU A 113 -4.29 11.01 11.26
N LYS A 114 -5.50 10.52 11.54
CA LYS A 114 -6.63 10.56 10.60
C LYS A 114 -7.16 11.96 10.30
N THR A 115 -6.82 12.96 11.12
CA THR A 115 -7.22 14.36 10.89
C THR A 115 -6.25 15.12 10.01
N ILE A 116 -5.05 14.57 9.81
CA ILE A 116 -3.99 15.23 9.06
C ILE A 116 -4.19 14.98 7.56
N PRO A 117 -4.19 16.02 6.72
CA PRO A 117 -4.25 15.84 5.28
C PRO A 117 -3.08 14.98 4.78
N GLN A 118 -3.35 14.13 3.79
CA GLN A 118 -2.34 13.29 3.16
C GLN A 118 -2.15 13.68 1.71
N LEU A 119 -0.92 13.59 1.24
CA LEU A 119 -0.53 13.84 -0.14
C LEU A 119 -0.06 12.53 -0.76
N ILE A 120 -0.37 12.34 -2.04
CA ILE A 120 0.09 11.22 -2.85
C ILE A 120 0.99 11.74 -3.97
N LYS A 121 2.22 11.22 -4.06
CA LYS A 121 3.25 11.66 -5.02
C LYS A 121 4.17 10.49 -5.42
N ARG A 122 4.87 10.64 -6.54
CA ARG A 122 5.88 9.69 -7.01
C ARG A 122 7.25 10.04 -6.45
N VAL A 123 8.00 9.04 -6.03
CA VAL A 123 9.39 9.15 -5.58
C VAL A 123 10.30 9.33 -6.80
N ILE A 124 10.97 10.47 -6.86
CA ILE A 124 11.88 10.83 -7.94
C ILE A 124 13.32 10.59 -7.51
N ALA A 125 13.68 10.96 -6.28
CA ALA A 125 15.01 10.72 -5.72
C ALA A 125 14.96 10.09 -4.33
N LEU A 126 15.97 9.27 -4.06
CA LEU A 126 16.15 8.45 -2.87
C LEU A 126 17.09 9.13 -1.87
N PRO A 127 17.19 8.61 -0.63
CA PRO A 127 18.09 9.15 0.36
C PRO A 127 19.54 9.26 -0.11
N ASN A 128 20.23 10.32 0.32
CA ASN A 128 21.60 10.66 -0.06
C ASN A 128 21.83 10.93 -1.55
N GLU A 129 20.77 11.20 -2.31
CA GLU A 129 20.87 11.65 -3.70
C GLU A 129 20.77 13.17 -3.80
N THR A 130 21.35 13.73 -4.86
CA THR A 130 21.27 15.15 -5.17
C THR A 130 20.45 15.37 -6.43
N ILE A 131 19.48 16.29 -6.38
CA ILE A 131 18.58 16.61 -7.48
C ILE A 131 18.96 17.97 -8.05
N GLN A 132 19.03 18.08 -9.37
CA GLN A 132 19.17 19.36 -10.05
C GLN A 132 18.29 19.42 -11.29
N PHE A 133 17.53 20.49 -11.38
CA PHE A 133 16.70 20.85 -12.52
C PHE A 133 17.51 21.78 -13.43
N PHE A 134 17.45 21.53 -14.72
CA PHE A 134 18.11 22.34 -15.74
C PHE A 134 17.07 22.89 -16.70
N ASP A 135 17.16 24.19 -16.95
CA ASP A 135 16.40 24.88 -17.99
C ASP A 135 16.88 24.41 -19.37
N GLY A 136 15.96 23.82 -20.14
CA GLY A 136 16.22 23.38 -21.51
C GLY A 136 16.23 24.55 -22.51
N GLY A 137 15.79 25.75 -22.10
CA GLY A 137 15.62 26.91 -22.96
C GLY A 137 14.57 26.65 -24.04
N ASN A 138 15.02 26.37 -25.26
CA ASN A 138 14.13 25.97 -26.36
C ASN A 138 13.90 24.44 -26.40
N GLU A 139 14.66 23.68 -25.62
CA GLU A 139 14.53 22.24 -25.44
C GLU A 139 13.71 21.92 -24.18
N LEU A 140 13.56 20.63 -23.87
CA LEU A 140 12.87 20.20 -22.66
C LEU A 140 13.78 20.40 -21.45
N ASP A 141 13.23 20.98 -20.39
CA ASP A 141 13.84 20.96 -19.07
C ASP A 141 14.18 19.52 -18.65
N THR A 142 15.30 19.36 -17.95
CA THR A 142 15.77 18.04 -17.50
C THR A 142 15.95 18.03 -15.99
N ILE A 143 15.74 16.84 -15.41
CA ILE A 143 16.00 16.58 -13.99
C ILE A 143 17.15 15.58 -13.95
N GLN A 144 18.27 15.98 -13.38
CA GLN A 144 19.39 15.09 -13.12
C GLN A 144 19.42 14.73 -11.65
N ILE A 145 19.75 13.47 -11.41
CA ILE A 145 19.86 12.88 -10.09
C ILE A 145 21.26 12.30 -9.98
N THR A 146 22.05 12.85 -9.06
CA THR A 146 23.35 12.31 -8.71
C THR A 146 23.17 11.34 -7.56
N LYS A 147 23.46 10.06 -7.80
CA LYS A 147 23.37 9.00 -6.79
C LYS A 147 24.50 9.12 -5.78
N ALA A 148 24.35 8.44 -4.64
CA ALA A 148 25.37 8.39 -3.59
C ALA A 148 26.74 7.82 -4.06
N ASP A 149 26.76 7.01 -5.11
CA ASP A 149 27.99 6.48 -5.72
C ASP A 149 28.60 7.41 -6.79
N GLY A 150 27.98 8.57 -7.03
CA GLY A 150 28.37 9.55 -8.03
C GLY A 150 27.81 9.27 -9.44
N ALA A 151 27.06 8.19 -9.64
CA ALA A 151 26.41 7.94 -10.93
C ALA A 151 25.30 8.98 -11.19
N ILE A 152 25.25 9.52 -12.41
CA ILE A 152 24.23 10.47 -12.81
C ILE A 152 23.13 9.73 -13.56
N PHE A 153 21.88 9.99 -13.17
CA PHE A 153 20.67 9.49 -13.80
C PHE A 153 19.81 10.69 -14.23
N THR A 154 19.44 10.74 -15.50
CA THR A 154 18.46 11.72 -15.98
C THR A 154 17.07 11.13 -15.84
N TYR A 155 16.22 11.79 -15.05
CA TYR A 155 14.82 11.42 -14.95
C TYR A 155 14.09 11.94 -16.20
N GLU A 156 13.73 11.00 -17.08
CA GLU A 156 12.92 11.28 -18.26
C GLU A 156 11.44 11.19 -17.88
N ASN A 157 10.76 12.32 -17.85
CA ASN A 157 9.32 12.31 -17.64
C ASN A 157 8.61 11.79 -18.91
N ASN A 158 7.95 10.63 -18.81
CA ASN A 158 7.16 10.04 -19.90
C ASN A 158 5.77 10.69 -20.08
N PHE A 159 5.38 11.67 -19.25
CA PHE A 159 4.09 12.36 -19.34
C PHE A 159 4.11 13.46 -20.43
N PRO A 160 2.99 13.64 -21.16
CA PRO A 160 2.96 14.44 -22.39
C PRO A 160 3.48 15.88 -22.20
N ARG A 161 4.35 16.28 -23.14
CA ARG A 161 5.05 17.57 -23.25
C ARG A 161 4.13 18.77 -22.98
N GLY A 162 4.58 19.68 -22.12
CA GLY A 162 4.03 21.05 -22.08
C GLY A 162 4.05 21.82 -20.76
N TYR A 163 4.60 21.29 -19.66
CA TYR A 163 4.42 21.94 -18.36
C TYR A 163 5.69 22.03 -17.50
N TYR A 164 6.21 23.27 -17.44
CA TYR A 164 7.10 23.92 -16.46
C TYR A 164 7.73 22.98 -15.41
N VAL A 165 8.95 22.55 -15.69
CA VAL A 165 9.78 21.74 -14.78
C VAL A 165 10.74 22.64 -14.01
N TYR A 166 11.33 23.64 -14.68
CA TYR A 166 12.27 24.57 -14.08
C TYR A 166 11.61 25.88 -13.61
N LYS A 167 11.86 26.26 -12.35
CA LYS A 167 11.57 27.61 -11.83
C LYS A 167 12.67 28.03 -10.87
N GLU A 168 13.34 29.15 -11.14
CA GLU A 168 14.56 29.60 -10.44
C GLU A 168 14.48 29.68 -8.89
N ASN A 169 13.30 29.62 -8.29
CA ASN A 169 13.10 29.69 -6.83
C ASN A 169 12.53 28.38 -6.22
N GLU A 170 12.54 27.28 -6.97
CA GLU A 170 12.11 25.97 -6.50
C GLU A 170 13.31 25.10 -6.10
N ASN A 171 13.07 24.15 -5.19
CA ASN A 171 14.11 23.23 -4.73
C ASN A 171 14.68 22.42 -5.89
N GLY A 172 16.01 22.43 -6.00
CA GLY A 172 16.74 21.78 -7.08
C GLY A 172 16.80 22.61 -8.37
N SER A 173 16.07 23.72 -8.47
CA SER A 173 16.22 24.67 -9.57
C SER A 173 17.29 25.70 -9.23
N GLY A 174 18.21 25.94 -10.16
CA GLY A 174 19.38 26.80 -9.96
C GLY A 174 20.48 26.12 -9.15
N ALA A 175 20.24 25.84 -7.87
CA ALA A 175 21.18 25.14 -6.99
C ALA A 175 20.80 23.66 -6.80
N PRO A 176 21.77 22.73 -6.75
CA PRO A 176 21.51 21.34 -6.42
C PRO A 176 20.85 21.20 -5.04
N PHE A 177 19.90 20.28 -4.92
CA PHE A 177 19.20 19.97 -3.69
C PHE A 177 19.61 18.57 -3.21
N GLU A 178 20.35 18.52 -2.10
CA GLU A 178 20.87 17.28 -1.51
C GLU A 178 19.89 16.73 -0.47
N LEU A 179 19.55 15.44 -0.57
CA LEU A 179 18.70 14.74 0.38
C LEU A 179 19.53 14.11 1.51
N GLY A 180 19.01 14.16 2.73
CA GLY A 180 19.54 13.40 3.86
C GLY A 180 19.28 11.88 3.80
N ASN A 181 19.68 11.18 4.87
CA ASN A 181 19.65 9.71 5.00
C ASN A 181 18.24 9.09 5.01
N ASP A 182 17.21 9.87 5.34
CA ASP A 182 15.82 9.41 5.43
C ASP A 182 14.88 10.35 4.65
N GLU A 183 15.42 11.00 3.63
CA GLU A 183 14.70 12.02 2.87
C GLU A 183 14.49 11.58 1.42
N TYR A 184 13.30 11.86 0.91
CA TYR A 184 12.90 11.54 -0.46
C TYR A 184 12.48 12.83 -1.17
N PHE A 185 12.80 12.92 -2.47
CA PHE A 185 12.28 13.98 -3.32
C PHE A 185 11.13 13.43 -4.14
N VAL A 186 9.96 14.03 -4.04
CA VAL A 186 8.74 13.53 -4.70
C VAL A 186 8.16 14.55 -5.66
N LEU A 187 7.56 14.07 -6.75
CA LEU A 187 6.83 14.89 -7.72
C LEU A 187 5.45 14.32 -7.98
N GLY A 188 4.52 15.20 -8.34
CA GLY A 188 3.26 14.76 -8.94
C GLY A 188 3.45 14.53 -10.43
N ASP A 189 2.80 13.51 -10.97
CA ASP A 189 2.88 13.22 -12.42
C ASP A 189 2.31 14.39 -13.26
N ASN A 190 1.35 15.14 -12.70
CA ASN A 190 0.85 16.39 -13.27
C ASN A 190 1.67 17.58 -12.76
N LEU A 191 2.85 17.79 -13.35
CA LEU A 191 3.84 18.77 -12.88
C LEU A 191 3.32 20.20 -12.77
N SER A 192 2.31 20.61 -13.55
CA SER A 192 1.75 21.98 -13.48
C SER A 192 0.69 22.18 -12.41
N GLN A 193 0.09 21.10 -11.91
CA GLN A 193 -0.99 21.13 -10.93
C GLN A 193 -0.62 20.38 -9.65
N SER A 194 0.67 20.17 -9.43
CA SER A 194 1.19 19.45 -8.27
C SER A 194 1.88 20.39 -7.30
N LEU A 195 1.45 20.31 -6.03
CA LEU A 195 2.22 20.80 -4.90
C LEU A 195 3.08 19.63 -4.38
N ASP A 196 4.39 19.74 -4.59
CA ASP A 196 5.36 18.67 -4.35
C ASP A 196 6.74 19.23 -3.90
N SER A 197 7.78 18.40 -3.86
CA SER A 197 9.08 18.73 -3.25
C SER A 197 9.79 19.93 -3.89
N ARG A 198 9.40 20.36 -5.09
CA ARG A 198 9.87 21.62 -5.69
C ARG A 198 9.51 22.84 -4.85
N SER A 199 8.37 22.80 -4.17
CA SER A 199 7.94 23.88 -3.29
C SER A 199 8.74 23.85 -1.98
N ALA A 200 9.22 25.02 -1.54
CA ALA A 200 9.85 25.18 -0.23
C ALA A 200 8.93 24.78 0.95
N ASN A 201 7.61 24.80 0.76
CA ASN A 201 6.64 24.40 1.78
C ASN A 201 6.51 22.87 1.93
N ILE A 202 7.02 22.09 0.97
CA ILE A 202 7.04 20.63 1.03
C ILE A 202 8.48 20.14 1.21
N GLY A 203 9.38 20.56 0.32
CA GLY A 203 10.79 20.19 0.37
C GLY A 203 11.02 18.68 0.36
N ALA A 204 12.07 18.27 1.06
CA ALA A 204 12.39 16.87 1.27
C ALA A 204 11.31 16.19 2.15
N VAL A 205 10.83 15.03 1.72
CA VAL A 205 9.86 14.24 2.49
C VAL A 205 10.61 13.27 3.38
N ASN A 206 10.51 13.45 4.69
CA ASN A 206 11.13 12.54 5.65
C ASN A 206 10.39 11.20 5.71
N LYS A 207 11.13 10.10 5.84
CA LYS A 207 10.59 8.74 5.94
C LYS A 207 9.55 8.58 7.05
N SER A 208 9.75 9.23 8.19
CA SER A 208 8.85 9.17 9.36
C SER A 208 7.43 9.64 9.05
N ILE A 209 7.25 10.53 8.06
CA ILE A 209 5.94 11.07 7.69
C ILE A 209 5.28 10.31 6.54
N ILE A 210 5.92 9.25 6.03
CA ILE A 210 5.37 8.39 4.98
C ILE A 210 4.46 7.35 5.62
N ASN A 211 3.18 7.38 5.24
CA ASN A 211 2.16 6.48 5.76
C ASN A 211 2.14 5.14 5.00
N GLY A 212 2.37 5.17 3.68
CA GLY A 212 2.30 3.95 2.88
C GLY A 212 2.74 4.12 1.43
N VAL A 213 2.86 2.99 0.73
CA VAL A 213 3.16 2.93 -0.70
C VAL A 213 1.94 2.34 -1.43
N LEU A 214 1.43 3.06 -2.43
CA LEU A 214 0.33 2.60 -3.28
C LEU A 214 0.78 1.39 -4.11
N TYR A 215 0.04 0.29 -4.09
CA TYR A 215 0.37 -0.90 -4.89
C TYR A 215 -0.68 -1.23 -5.95
N VAL A 216 -1.93 -0.78 -5.80
CA VAL A 216 -2.97 -1.06 -6.80
C VAL A 216 -4.09 -0.03 -6.78
N ILE A 217 -4.62 0.28 -7.95
CA ILE A 217 -5.91 0.95 -8.13
C ILE A 217 -6.94 -0.07 -8.60
N GLN A 218 -8.06 -0.15 -7.89
CA GLN A 218 -9.08 -1.19 -8.08
C GLN A 218 -10.40 -0.66 -8.61
N GLY A 219 -10.64 0.65 -8.59
CA GLY A 219 -11.92 1.20 -8.99
C GLY A 219 -12.02 2.71 -8.89
N THR A 220 -13.23 3.21 -9.11
CA THR A 220 -13.60 4.61 -8.97
C THR A 220 -14.80 4.77 -8.05
N SER A 221 -14.89 5.90 -7.37
CA SER A 221 -16.00 6.27 -6.52
C SER A 221 -16.78 7.43 -7.12
N THR A 222 -18.10 7.50 -6.87
CA THR A 222 -18.89 8.70 -7.22
C THR A 222 -18.56 9.90 -6.33
N GLY A 223 -17.97 9.66 -5.16
CA GLY A 223 -17.62 10.69 -4.20
C GLY A 223 -16.46 10.30 -3.31
N SER A 224 -15.80 11.32 -2.78
CA SER A 224 -14.82 11.24 -1.71
C SER A 224 -15.05 12.43 -0.80
N ASP A 225 -14.83 12.28 0.50
CA ASP A 225 -14.72 13.45 1.38
C ASP A 225 -13.35 14.12 1.22
N ALA A 226 -13.17 15.30 1.83
CA ALA A 226 -11.91 16.05 1.76
C ALA A 226 -10.73 15.33 2.45
N GLN A 227 -11.01 14.25 3.18
CA GLN A 227 -10.03 13.40 3.85
C GLN A 227 -9.72 12.12 3.05
N GLY A 228 -10.23 11.98 1.83
CA GLY A 228 -9.95 10.83 0.98
C GLY A 228 -10.66 9.56 1.43
N ARG A 229 -11.83 9.66 2.09
CA ARG A 229 -12.68 8.51 2.41
C ARG A 229 -13.72 8.31 1.33
N LEU A 230 -14.00 7.05 0.99
CA LEU A 230 -15.01 6.70 0.01
C LEU A 230 -16.41 7.17 0.45
N THR A 231 -17.05 7.98 -0.40
CA THR A 231 -18.45 8.37 -0.23
C THR A 231 -19.25 8.01 -1.49
N GLY A 232 -20.49 7.53 -1.32
CA GLY A 232 -21.35 7.17 -2.45
C GLY A 232 -21.09 5.77 -3.04
N LYS A 233 -21.38 5.62 -4.34
CA LYS A 233 -21.30 4.32 -5.04
C LYS A 233 -19.87 4.03 -5.48
N GLN A 234 -19.45 2.78 -5.30
CA GLN A 234 -18.13 2.27 -5.67
C GLN A 234 -18.25 1.40 -6.91
N TYR A 235 -17.41 1.66 -7.92
CA TYR A 235 -17.32 0.89 -9.15
C TYR A 235 -15.97 0.18 -9.19
N TYR A 236 -15.98 -1.11 -8.90
CA TYR A 236 -14.79 -1.96 -8.98
C TYR A 236 -14.52 -2.33 -10.44
N MET A 237 -13.28 -2.17 -10.86
CA MET A 237 -12.79 -2.64 -12.15
C MET A 237 -12.40 -4.11 -12.01
N LEU A 238 -13.23 -5.06 -12.41
CA LEU A 238 -12.91 -6.48 -12.18
C LEU A 238 -11.72 -7.01 -12.99
N TRP A 239 -11.28 -6.31 -14.04
CA TRP A 239 -10.32 -6.82 -15.04
C TRP A 239 -9.18 -5.85 -15.41
N ASN A 240 -9.23 -4.60 -14.93
CA ASN A 240 -8.30 -3.53 -15.31
C ASN A 240 -7.65 -2.90 -14.06
N TRP A 241 -7.19 -3.73 -13.12
CA TRP A 241 -6.42 -3.23 -11.98
C TRP A 241 -5.08 -2.69 -12.48
N ARG A 242 -4.75 -1.48 -12.05
CA ARG A 242 -3.44 -0.89 -12.32
C ARG A 242 -2.57 -1.11 -11.11
N TYR A 243 -1.56 -1.95 -11.28
CA TYR A 243 -0.60 -2.24 -10.23
C TYR A 243 0.59 -1.30 -10.34
N PHE A 244 1.09 -0.93 -9.18
CA PHE A 244 2.30 -0.14 -9.00
C PHE A 244 3.28 -1.02 -8.24
N LYS A 245 4.55 -0.96 -8.63
CA LYS A 245 5.60 -1.76 -8.02
C LYS A 245 5.93 -1.19 -6.64
#